data_AF-A0A3L9I1L9-F1
#
_entry.id   AF-A0A3L9I1L9-F1
#
_cell.length_a   1.000
_cell.length_b   1.000
_cell.length_c   1.000
_cell.angle_alpha   90.00
_cell.angle_beta   90.00
_cell.angle_gamma   90.00
#
_symmetry.space_group_name_H-M   'P 1'
#
loop_
_entity.id
_entity.type
_entity.pdbx_description
1 polymer ?
#
loop_
_entity_poly.entity_id
_entity_poly.type
_entity_poly.pdbx_seq_one_letter_code
_entity_poly.pdbx_strand_id
1 'polypeptide(L)' 'ACYWGDRECDLAMLPLHTEQPPQIYDGYQSVSPLPADFLERQPVYQLYTLLNRARLFGGQHLVIAQQSLDRLLAA' A
#
# COMPACT_ATOMS: atom_id res chain seq x y z
N ALA A 1 0.95 -3.97 15.39
CA ALA A 1 0.31 -2.75 15.93
C ALA A 1 -1.08 -2.65 15.32
N CYS A 2 -2.08 -2.20 16.08
CA CYS A 2 -3.43 -1.98 15.57
C CYS A 2 -3.84 -0.55 15.92
N TYR A 3 -4.55 0.11 15.01
CA TYR A 3 -5.03 1.47 15.19
C TYR A 3 -6.35 1.67 14.45
N TRP A 4 -7.11 2.70 14.82
CA TRP A 4 -8.28 3.12 14.07
C TRP A 4 -7.84 4.00 12.90
N GLY A 5 -8.03 3.53 11.67
CA GLY A 5 -7.61 4.22 10.46
C GLY A 5 -8.48 3.82 9.27
N ASP A 6 -8.09 4.28 8.08
CA ASP A 6 -8.75 3.88 6.85
C ASP A 6 -8.48 2.40 6.56
N ARG A 7 -9.54 1.65 6.27
CA ARG A 7 -9.49 0.23 5.86
C ARG A 7 -8.66 0.01 4.60
N GLU A 8 -8.55 1.04 3.76
CA GLU A 8 -7.78 1.02 2.52
C GLU A 8 -6.28 0.83 2.77
N CYS A 9 -5.77 1.23 3.95
CA CYS A 9 -4.37 1.07 4.33
C CYS A 9 -3.93 -0.41 4.28
N ASP A 10 -4.75 -1.31 4.80
CA ASP A 10 -4.41 -2.74 4.85
C ASP A 10 -4.47 -3.37 3.46
N LEU A 11 -5.49 -3.00 2.67
CA LEU A 11 -5.69 -3.52 1.32
C LEU A 11 -4.64 -3.01 0.33
N ALA A 12 -4.17 -1.79 0.52
CA ALA A 12 -3.11 -1.20 -0.30
C ALA A 12 -1.80 -2.00 -0.21
N MET A 13 -1.60 -2.82 0.83
CA MET A 13 -0.40 -3.65 0.96
C MET A 13 -0.46 -4.95 0.17
N LEU A 14 -1.66 -5.47 -0.14
CA LEU A 14 -1.83 -6.77 -0.81
C LEU A 14 -1.01 -6.91 -2.10
N PRO A 15 -0.88 -5.90 -2.99
CA PRO A 15 -0.05 -6.02 -4.19
C PRO A 15 1.45 -6.19 -3.92
N LEU A 16 1.93 -5.81 -2.73
CA LEU A 16 3.33 -5.98 -2.33
C LEU A 16 3.63 -7.42 -1.85
N HIS A 17 2.59 -8.25 -1.74
CA HIS A 17 2.63 -9.63 -1.26
C HIS A 17 2.12 -10.58 -2.34
N THR A 18 2.93 -10.77 -3.38
CA THR A 18 2.57 -11.58 -4.57
C THR A 18 2.24 -13.04 -4.28
N GLU A 19 2.61 -13.54 -3.10
CA GLU A 19 2.27 -14.88 -2.61
C GLU A 19 0.79 -15.03 -2.21
N GLN A 20 0.06 -13.92 -2.06
CA GLN A 20 -1.32 -13.95 -1.59
C GLN A 20 -2.31 -14.21 -2.74
N PRO A 21 -3.38 -14.98 -2.49
CA PRO A 21 -4.38 -15.29 -3.50
C PRO A 21 -5.15 -14.03 -3.93
N PRO A 22 -5.33 -13.78 -5.24
CA PRO A 22 -6.06 -12.62 -5.73
C PRO A 22 -7.55 -12.61 -5.30
N GLN A 23 -8.10 -13.77 -4.94
CA GLN A 23 -9.47 -13.92 -4.45
C GLN A 23 -9.74 -13.14 -3.15
N ILE A 24 -8.71 -12.69 -2.44
CA ILE A 24 -8.86 -11.79 -1.29
C ILE A 24 -9.56 -10.49 -1.69
N TYR A 25 -9.24 -9.94 -2.86
CA TYR A 25 -9.90 -8.71 -3.36
C TYR A 25 -11.38 -8.97 -3.66
N ASP A 26 -11.69 -10.08 -4.35
CA ASP A 26 -13.07 -10.43 -4.72
C ASP A 26 -13.93 -10.64 -3.47
N GLY A 27 -13.42 -11.38 -2.50
CA GLY A 27 -14.10 -11.61 -1.22
C GLY A 27 -14.37 -10.31 -0.48
N TYR A 28 -13.39 -9.41 -0.43
CA TYR A 28 -13.55 -8.12 0.23
C TYR A 28 -14.56 -7.20 -0.48
N GLN A 29 -14.43 -7.06 -1.80
CA GLN A 29 -15.33 -6.28 -2.65
C GLN A 29 -16.80 -6.75 -2.56
N SER A 30 -17.03 -8.05 -2.31
CA SER A 30 -18.38 -8.62 -2.18
C SER A 30 -19.14 -8.15 -0.92
N VAL A 31 -18.43 -7.71 0.12
CA VAL A 31 -19.01 -7.29 1.40
C VAL A 31 -18.90 -5.78 1.61
N SER A 32 -17.75 -5.20 1.28
CA SER A 32 -17.45 -3.78 1.52
C SER A 32 -16.69 -3.19 0.32
N PRO A 33 -17.39 -2.87 -0.77
CA PRO A 33 -16.76 -2.39 -1.99
C PRO A 33 -15.93 -1.12 -1.74
N LEU A 34 -14.77 -1.08 -2.38
CA LEU A 34 -13.86 0.06 -2.37
C LEU A 34 -14.40 1.17 -3.27
N PRO A 35 -14.18 2.44 -2.90
CA PRO A 35 -14.40 3.57 -3.79
C PRO A 35 -13.62 3.40 -5.11
N ALA A 36 -14.17 3.93 -6.20
CA ALA A 36 -13.57 3.80 -7.53
C ALA A 36 -12.18 4.47 -7.64
N ASP A 37 -11.92 5.47 -6.81
CA ASP A 37 -10.68 6.24 -6.72
C ASP A 37 -9.64 5.62 -5.75
N PHE A 38 -9.91 4.42 -5.20
CA PHE A 38 -8.96 3.71 -4.33
C PHE A 38 -7.57 3.55 -4.97
N LEU A 39 -7.52 3.26 -6.27
CA LEU A 39 -6.25 3.07 -6.99
C LEU A 39 -5.42 4.35 -7.05
N GLU A 40 -6.05 5.54 -6.97
CA GLU A 40 -5.35 6.82 -6.92
C GLU A 40 -4.71 7.05 -5.54
N ARG A 41 -5.37 6.59 -4.46
CA ARG A 41 -4.86 6.69 -3.07
C ARG A 41 -3.88 5.59 -2.69
N GLN A 42 -3.95 4.42 -3.35
CA GLN A 42 -3.14 3.25 -3.01
C GLN A 42 -1.64 3.54 -2.86
N PRO A 43 -0.97 4.30 -3.76
CA PRO A 43 0.45 4.57 -3.63
C PRO A 43 0.80 5.38 -2.36
N VAL A 44 -0.10 6.27 -1.90
CA VAL A 44 0.10 7.04 -0.67
C VAL A 44 0.09 6.14 0.56
N TYR A 45 -0.83 5.17 0.63
CA TYR A 45 -0.86 4.19 1.71
C TYR A 45 0.40 3.30 1.71
N GLN A 46 0.85 2.86 0.54
CA GLN A 46 2.08 2.08 0.39
C GLN A 46 3.32 2.85 0.85
N LEU A 47 3.38 4.16 0.60
CA LEU A 47 4.55 4.98 0.94
C LEU A 47 4.88 4.92 2.44
N TYR A 48 3.89 4.92 3.33
CA TYR A 48 4.13 4.80 4.78
C TYR A 48 4.93 3.54 5.11
N THR A 49 4.51 2.38 4.59
CA THR A 49 5.17 1.11 4.84
C THR A 49 6.56 1.08 4.22
N LEU A 50 6.72 1.61 3.01
CA LEU A 50 8.03 1.70 2.33
C LEU A 50 9.02 2.56 3.11
N LEU A 51 8.59 3.72 3.62
CA LEU A 51 9.41 4.59 4.48
C LEU A 51 9.78 3.90 5.80
N ASN A 52 8.82 3.20 6.43
CA ASN A 52 9.10 2.45 7.65
C ASN A 52 10.16 1.35 7.42
N ARG A 53 10.04 0.60 6.31
CA ARG A 53 11.05 -0.39 5.92
C ARG A 53 12.40 0.24 5.62
N ALA A 54 12.43 1.38 4.94
CA ALA A 54 13.65 2.13 4.67
C ALA A 54 14.34 2.56 5.97
N ARG A 55 13.57 3.01 6.97
CA ARG A 55 14.07 3.36 8.30
C ARG A 55 14.63 2.15 9.05
N LEU A 56 13.96 1.00 8.98
CA LEU A 56 14.35 -0.19 9.74
C LEU A 56 15.52 -0.95 9.11
N PHE A 57 15.57 -1.02 7.78
CA PHE A 57 16.45 -1.94 7.05
C PHE A 57 17.45 -1.26 6.13
N GLY A 58 17.27 0.03 5.82
CA GLY A 58 18.17 0.78 4.95
C GLY A 58 18.36 0.14 3.56
N GLY A 59 19.53 0.41 2.95
CA GLY A 59 19.94 -0.22 1.69
C GLY A 59 18.95 -0.01 0.55
N GLN A 60 18.58 -1.09 -0.15
CA GLN A 60 17.64 -1.05 -1.26
C GLN A 60 16.27 -0.47 -0.87
N HIS A 61 15.86 -0.58 0.40
CA HIS A 61 14.58 -0.02 0.84
C HIS A 61 14.54 1.51 0.78
N LEU A 62 15.67 2.21 0.96
CA LEU A 62 15.74 3.65 0.76
C LEU A 62 15.50 4.04 -0.70
N VAL A 63 16.09 3.28 -1.63
CA VAL A 63 15.92 3.50 -3.08
C VAL A 63 14.46 3.30 -3.48
N ILE A 64 13.83 2.21 -3.02
CA ILE A 64 12.43 1.91 -3.31
C ILE A 64 11.50 3.00 -2.75
N ALA A 65 11.73 3.44 -1.52
CA ALA A 65 10.93 4.48 -0.90
C ALA A 65 11.07 5.82 -1.63
N GLN A 66 12.31 6.21 -1.99
CA GLN A 66 12.56 7.44 -2.75
C GLN A 66 11.87 7.42 -4.12
N GLN A 67 12.03 6.33 -4.89
CA GLN A 67 11.38 6.19 -6.21
C GLN A 67 9.85 6.22 -6.14
N SER A 68 9.28 5.74 -5.03
CA SER A 68 7.82 5.76 -4.82
C SER A 68 7.34 7.16 -4.45
N LEU A 69 8.11 7.89 -3.64
CA LEU A 69 7.87 9.30 -3.33
C LEU A 69 7.97 10.18 -4.58
N ASP A 70 9.01 10.01 -5.39
CA ASP A 70 9.20 10.80 -6.62
C ASP A 70 8.04 10.60 -7.59
N ARG A 71 7.54 9.36 -7.72
CA ARG A 71 6.35 9.06 -8.54
C ARG A 71 5.08 9.74 -8.04
N LEU A 72 4.91 9.81 -6.72
CA LEU A 72 3.77 10.49 -6.10
C LEU A 72 3.82 12.01 -6.31
N LEU A 73 5.01 12.61 -6.31
CA LEU A 73 5.18 14.06 -6.52
C LEU A 73 5.09 14.47 -7.99
N ALA A 74 5.26 13.54 -8.92
CA ALA A 74 5.19 13.78 -10.36
C ALA A 74 3.77 13.61 -10.95
N ALA A 75 2.83 13.06 -10.18
CA ALA A 75 1.43 12.91 -10.53
C ALA A 75 0.64 14.19 -10.23
#